data_AF-A0A357KPV8-F1
#
_entry.id   AF-A0A357KPV8-F1
#
_cell.length_a   1.000
_cell.length_b   1.000
_cell.length_c   1.000
_cell.angle_alpha   90.00
_cell.angle_beta   90.00
_cell.angle_gamma   90.00
#
_symmetry.space_group_name_H-M   'P 1'
#
loop_
_entity.id
_entity.type
_entity.pdbx_description
1 polymer ?
#
loop_
_entity_poly.entity_id
_entity_poly.type
_entity_poly.pdbx_seq_one_letter_code
_entity_poly.pdbx_strand_id
1 'polypeptide(L)'
;MVNLFEPISKYSTQLRSPDIVPEIVRKAFKEAQAEKPGGCFIDFPEDIASAEVDPKIKPLKVQAPKPPNAPEEKIQQAADLISNAKFPIIMAGNGVIRGRASKQLLAFTETLNIPVAMTFMAKGAIPFTHDNSLGSVGLGAKDYIACGFDRADVVICVGYDMIEYSPVNWNENQDKKIIHIDTMPAEVDAHYMLECGLIGDIGNSLGKMTAIASKQKEFPATGLRQAIVEELNEHAEDQSFPLKPQKIIWELRQALAGLSIPLNELYQPRKK
;
A
#
# COMPACT_ATOMS: atom_id res chain seq x y z
N MET A 1 28.24 -13.42 11.54
CA MET A 1 27.42 -12.22 11.31
C MET A 1 26.29 -12.49 10.32
N VAL A 2 26.56 -13.12 9.18
CA VAL A 2 25.56 -13.51 8.17
C VAL A 2 24.29 -14.16 8.76
N ASN A 3 24.44 -15.21 9.58
CA ASN A 3 23.29 -15.92 10.18
C ASN A 3 22.43 -15.05 11.11
N LEU A 4 22.99 -13.96 11.66
CA LEU A 4 22.24 -13.03 12.51
C LEU A 4 21.25 -12.18 11.68
N PHE A 5 21.64 -11.83 10.45
CA PHE A 5 20.85 -10.97 9.56
C PHE A 5 19.97 -11.75 8.59
N GLU A 6 20.21 -13.05 8.41
CA GLU A 6 19.43 -13.93 7.55
C GLU A 6 17.89 -13.87 7.81
N PRO A 7 17.37 -13.95 9.06
CA PRO A 7 15.92 -13.92 9.28
C PRO A 7 15.27 -12.54 9.10
N ILE A 8 16.06 -11.47 8.95
CA ILE A 8 15.57 -10.07 8.88
C ILE A 8 15.99 -9.35 7.60
N SER A 9 16.53 -10.07 6.62
CA SER A 9 16.96 -9.51 5.33
C SER A 9 16.56 -10.43 4.18
N LYS A 10 16.42 -9.86 2.98
CA LYS A 10 16.13 -10.65 1.77
C LYS A 10 17.36 -11.40 1.26
N TYR A 11 18.54 -10.90 1.60
CA TYR A 11 19.81 -11.45 1.17
C TYR A 11 20.86 -11.12 2.23
N SER A 12 21.48 -12.16 2.79
CA SER A 12 22.56 -12.06 3.76
C SER A 12 23.73 -12.91 3.26
N THR A 13 24.90 -12.31 3.05
CA THR A 13 26.08 -13.05 2.57
C THR A 13 27.37 -12.45 3.09
N GLN A 14 28.46 -13.22 3.06
CA GLN A 14 29.82 -12.73 3.25
C GLN A 14 30.58 -12.77 1.93
N LEU A 15 31.41 -11.76 1.68
CA LEU A 15 32.35 -11.74 0.56
C LEU A 15 33.52 -12.69 0.83
N ARG A 16 33.82 -13.57 -0.13
CA ARG A 16 34.89 -14.58 -0.03
C ARG A 16 36.07 -14.32 -0.97
N SER A 17 35.90 -13.43 -1.94
CA SER A 17 36.95 -13.04 -2.88
C SER A 17 36.73 -11.58 -3.29
N PRO A 18 37.81 -10.80 -3.49
CA PRO A 18 37.72 -9.42 -3.98
C PRO A 18 37.08 -9.30 -5.38
N ASP A 19 37.31 -10.29 -6.25
CA ASP A 19 36.90 -10.22 -7.66
C ASP A 19 35.38 -10.31 -7.86
N ILE A 20 34.66 -10.90 -6.90
CA ILE A 20 33.21 -11.10 -6.96
C ILE A 20 32.40 -9.95 -6.34
N VAL A 21 33.07 -8.92 -5.80
CA VAL A 21 32.41 -7.77 -5.14
C VAL A 21 31.35 -7.13 -6.05
N PRO A 22 31.62 -6.85 -7.35
CA PRO A 22 30.60 -6.28 -8.24
C PRO A 22 29.35 -7.13 -8.39
N GLU A 23 29.50 -8.46 -8.43
CA GLU A 23 28.39 -9.40 -8.57
C GLU A 23 27.53 -9.43 -7.32
N ILE A 24 28.17 -9.55 -6.16
CA ILE A 24 27.49 -9.65 -4.86
C ILE A 24 26.76 -8.35 -4.53
N VAL A 25 27.42 -7.20 -4.73
CA VAL A 25 26.78 -5.89 -4.55
C VAL A 25 25.62 -5.72 -5.52
N ARG A 26 25.80 -6.03 -6.81
CA ARG A 26 24.71 -5.92 -7.78
C ARG A 26 23.55 -6.83 -7.40
N LYS A 27 23.80 -8.07 -6.99
CA LYS A 27 22.76 -8.99 -6.54
C LYS A 27 22.01 -8.44 -5.33
N ALA A 28 22.72 -7.98 -4.29
CA ALA A 28 22.09 -7.42 -3.10
C ALA A 28 21.15 -6.24 -3.42
N PHE A 29 21.57 -5.30 -4.28
CA PHE A 29 20.68 -4.22 -4.73
C PHE A 29 19.49 -4.75 -5.55
N LYS A 30 19.68 -5.81 -6.35
CA LYS A 30 18.58 -6.42 -7.12
C LYS A 30 17.54 -7.04 -6.18
N GLU A 31 17.98 -7.81 -5.19
CA GLU A 31 17.10 -8.42 -4.19
C GLU A 31 16.40 -7.36 -3.33
N ALA A 32 17.12 -6.33 -2.90
CA ALA A 32 16.59 -5.23 -2.10
C ALA A 32 15.47 -4.46 -2.82
N GLN A 33 15.60 -4.30 -4.15
CA GLN A 33 14.64 -3.59 -5.00
C GLN A 33 13.51 -4.48 -5.52
N ALA A 34 13.70 -5.79 -5.56
CA ALA A 34 12.66 -6.72 -6.01
C ALA A 34 11.46 -6.69 -5.04
N GLU A 35 10.26 -6.93 -5.54
CA GLU A 35 9.05 -6.95 -4.71
C GLU A 35 9.02 -8.18 -3.78
N LYS A 36 8.61 -8.04 -2.51
CA LYS A 36 8.47 -6.78 -1.75
C LYS A 36 9.87 -6.22 -1.40
N PRO A 37 10.16 -4.91 -1.54
CA PRO A 37 11.47 -4.35 -1.24
C PRO A 37 11.86 -4.54 0.23
N GLY A 38 13.16 -4.69 0.48
CA GLY A 38 13.66 -4.96 1.83
C GLY A 38 15.17 -4.83 1.97
N GLY A 39 15.65 -4.91 3.21
CA GLY A 39 17.06 -4.81 3.53
C GLY A 39 17.86 -6.01 3.03
N CYS A 40 19.12 -5.77 2.68
CA CYS A 40 20.12 -6.81 2.39
C CYS A 40 21.37 -6.54 3.22
N PHE A 41 22.08 -7.60 3.60
CA PHE A 41 23.28 -7.56 4.40
C PHE A 41 24.45 -8.19 3.64
N ILE A 42 25.57 -7.47 3.59
CA ILE A 42 26.84 -7.95 3.05
C ILE A 42 27.89 -7.80 4.14
N ASP A 43 28.45 -8.92 4.59
CA ASP A 43 29.61 -8.95 5.46
C ASP A 43 30.88 -8.78 4.61
N PHE A 44 31.71 -7.81 4.97
CA PHE A 44 32.88 -7.38 4.20
C PHE A 44 34.13 -7.55 5.06
N PRO A 45 34.82 -8.70 4.97
CA PRO A 45 36.06 -8.95 5.70
C PRO A 45 37.17 -7.94 5.33
N GLU A 46 38.01 -7.58 6.29
CA GLU A 46 39.06 -6.56 6.13
C GLU A 46 40.15 -6.99 5.13
N ASP A 47 40.50 -8.27 5.11
CA ASP A 47 41.44 -8.86 4.14
C ASP A 47 40.91 -8.76 2.71
N ILE A 48 39.60 -8.92 2.52
CA ILE A 48 38.95 -8.75 1.21
C ILE A 48 38.87 -7.26 0.84
N ALA A 49 38.63 -6.36 1.80
CA ALA A 49 38.51 -4.92 1.56
C ALA A 49 39.83 -4.26 1.19
N SER A 50 40.95 -4.77 1.71
CA SER A 50 42.29 -4.25 1.48
C SER A 50 42.99 -4.85 0.25
N ALA A 51 42.43 -5.91 -0.34
CA ALA A 51 43.02 -6.59 -1.47
C ALA A 51 43.01 -5.74 -2.76
N GLU A 52 44.12 -5.79 -3.51
CA GLU A 52 44.19 -5.22 -4.85
C GLU A 52 43.40 -6.08 -5.85
N VAL A 53 42.64 -5.44 -6.73
CA VAL A 53 41.84 -6.08 -7.78
C VAL A 53 42.26 -5.60 -9.17
N ASP A 54 42.08 -6.43 -10.19
CA ASP A 54 42.34 -6.01 -11.58
C ASP A 54 41.51 -4.75 -11.90
N PRO A 55 42.14 -3.63 -12.33
CA PRO A 55 41.43 -2.40 -12.69
C PRO A 55 40.34 -2.57 -13.76
N LYS A 56 40.35 -3.67 -14.51
CA LYS A 56 39.32 -4.06 -15.48
C LYS A 56 38.02 -4.54 -14.84
N ILE A 57 38.03 -4.94 -13.57
CA ILE A 57 36.82 -5.32 -12.84
C ILE A 57 35.97 -4.05 -12.62
N LYS A 58 34.74 -4.06 -13.11
CA LYS A 58 33.81 -2.92 -13.06
C LYS A 58 32.46 -3.33 -12.43
N PRO A 59 31.72 -2.38 -11.85
CA PRO A 59 30.34 -2.60 -11.43
C PRO A 59 29.48 -3.17 -12.57
N LEU A 60 28.66 -4.17 -12.25
CA LEU A 60 27.74 -4.75 -13.23
C LEU A 60 26.62 -3.77 -13.59
N LYS A 61 26.16 -3.87 -14.85
CA LYS A 61 25.00 -3.10 -15.33
C LYS A 61 23.75 -3.46 -14.53
N VAL A 62 22.93 -2.45 -14.26
CA VAL A 62 21.60 -2.66 -13.66
C VAL A 62 20.68 -3.28 -14.71
N GLN A 63 20.04 -4.37 -14.33
CA GLN A 63 18.98 -5.02 -15.10
C GLN A 63 17.72 -5.04 -14.24
N ALA A 64 16.61 -4.53 -14.77
CA ALA A 64 15.30 -4.56 -14.12
C ALA A 64 14.24 -4.91 -15.19
N PRO A 65 13.52 -6.04 -15.04
CA PRO A 65 12.41 -6.34 -15.94
C PRO A 65 11.26 -5.36 -15.69
N LYS A 66 10.46 -5.11 -16.73
CA LYS A 66 9.16 -4.48 -16.52
C LYS A 66 8.23 -5.48 -15.84
N PRO A 67 7.35 -5.03 -14.94
CA PRO A 67 6.31 -5.91 -14.40
C PRO A 67 5.45 -6.48 -15.54
N PRO A 68 5.01 -7.75 -15.45
CA PRO A 68 4.08 -8.32 -16.42
C PRO A 68 2.72 -7.63 -16.32
N ASN A 69 1.91 -7.73 -17.38
CA ASN A 69 0.51 -7.31 -17.32
C ASN A 69 -0.36 -8.49 -16.89
N ALA A 70 -1.43 -8.21 -16.14
CA ALA A 70 -2.42 -9.23 -15.82
C ALA A 70 -3.15 -9.72 -17.10
N PRO A 71 -3.57 -11.00 -17.16
CA PRO A 71 -4.33 -11.52 -18.30
C PRO A 71 -5.64 -10.76 -18.52
N GLU A 72 -6.00 -10.51 -19.79
CA GLU A 72 -7.21 -9.76 -20.14
C GLU A 72 -8.49 -10.39 -19.58
N GLU A 73 -8.56 -11.73 -19.55
CA GLU A 73 -9.71 -12.46 -18.99
C GLU A 73 -9.92 -12.14 -17.50
N LYS A 74 -8.83 -12.00 -16.73
CA LYS A 74 -8.91 -11.62 -15.32
C LYS A 74 -9.29 -10.16 -15.15
N ILE A 75 -8.83 -9.29 -16.05
CA ILE A 75 -9.20 -7.88 -16.07
C ILE A 75 -10.70 -7.74 -16.34
N GLN A 76 -11.22 -8.49 -17.30
CA GLN A 76 -12.65 -8.54 -17.59
C GLN A 76 -13.45 -9.09 -16.39
N GLN A 77 -13.01 -10.21 -15.80
CA GLN A 77 -13.65 -10.78 -14.61
C GLN A 77 -13.75 -9.76 -13.47
N ALA A 78 -12.66 -9.04 -13.17
CA ALA A 78 -12.66 -8.01 -12.14
C ALA A 78 -13.57 -6.82 -12.49
N ALA A 79 -13.54 -6.35 -13.74
CA ALA A 79 -14.41 -5.27 -14.19
C ALA A 79 -15.90 -5.63 -14.12
N ASP A 80 -16.26 -6.87 -14.42
CA ASP A 80 -17.64 -7.38 -14.31
C ASP A 80 -18.06 -7.44 -12.83
N LEU A 81 -17.20 -7.91 -11.94
CA LEU A 81 -17.46 -7.93 -10.50
C LEU A 81 -17.68 -6.51 -9.96
N ILE A 82 -16.86 -5.55 -10.37
CA ILE A 82 -16.99 -4.13 -9.99
C ILE A 82 -18.30 -3.56 -10.54
N SER A 83 -18.60 -3.79 -11.83
CA SER A 83 -19.78 -3.23 -12.49
C SER A 83 -21.09 -3.72 -11.90
N ASN A 84 -21.11 -4.94 -11.36
CA ASN A 84 -22.27 -5.55 -10.73
C ASN A 84 -22.32 -5.34 -9.20
N ALA A 85 -21.31 -4.72 -8.61
CA ALA A 85 -21.26 -4.45 -7.18
C ALA A 85 -22.33 -3.42 -6.80
N LYS A 86 -22.96 -3.60 -5.64
CA LYS A 86 -23.88 -2.61 -5.06
C LYS A 86 -23.11 -1.59 -4.22
N PHE A 87 -22.13 -2.07 -3.47
CA PHE A 87 -21.36 -1.27 -2.53
C PHE A 87 -19.85 -1.59 -2.62
N PRO A 88 -19.19 -1.33 -3.77
CA PRO A 88 -17.75 -1.57 -3.87
C PRO A 88 -16.96 -0.56 -3.03
N ILE A 89 -15.87 -1.02 -2.43
CA ILE A 89 -14.88 -0.18 -1.76
C ILE A 89 -13.47 -0.57 -2.20
N ILE A 90 -12.58 0.41 -2.33
CA ILE A 90 -11.16 0.18 -2.61
C ILE A 90 -10.39 0.19 -1.30
N MET A 91 -9.57 -0.84 -1.07
CA MET A 91 -8.54 -0.86 -0.04
C MET A 91 -7.18 -0.72 -0.72
N ALA A 92 -6.58 0.46 -0.62
CA ALA A 92 -5.26 0.75 -1.17
C ALA A 92 -4.18 0.46 -0.12
N GLY A 93 -3.24 -0.42 -0.45
CA GLY A 93 -2.06 -0.72 0.36
C GLY A 93 -0.77 -0.15 -0.21
N ASN A 94 0.34 -0.43 0.46
CA ASN A 94 1.65 0.12 0.15
C ASN A 94 2.12 -0.22 -1.29
N GLY A 95 1.64 -1.30 -1.87
CA GLY A 95 1.94 -1.68 -3.26
C GLY A 95 1.54 -0.60 -4.28
N VAL A 96 0.52 0.23 -3.99
CA VAL A 96 0.19 1.39 -4.84
C VAL A 96 1.33 2.39 -4.90
N ILE A 97 1.94 2.69 -3.75
CA ILE A 97 3.04 3.65 -3.64
C ILE A 97 4.30 3.09 -4.32
N ARG A 98 4.63 1.83 -4.03
CA ARG A 98 5.81 1.16 -4.63
C ARG A 98 5.68 1.01 -6.14
N GLY A 99 4.49 0.64 -6.62
CA GLY A 99 4.14 0.55 -8.03
C GLY A 99 3.93 1.90 -8.72
N ARG A 100 4.05 3.03 -8.00
CA ARG A 100 3.81 4.40 -8.52
C ARG A 100 2.45 4.54 -9.20
N ALA A 101 1.44 3.85 -8.68
CA ALA A 101 0.11 3.73 -9.27
C ALA A 101 -0.91 4.75 -8.72
N SER A 102 -0.49 5.71 -7.88
CA SER A 102 -1.36 6.72 -7.27
C SER A 102 -2.21 7.50 -8.27
N LYS A 103 -1.65 7.87 -9.42
CA LYS A 103 -2.39 8.59 -10.48
C LYS A 103 -3.47 7.73 -11.10
N GLN A 104 -3.17 6.46 -11.35
CA GLN A 104 -4.09 5.49 -11.91
C GLN A 104 -5.17 5.13 -10.91
N LEU A 105 -4.84 5.01 -9.62
CA LEU A 105 -5.79 4.82 -8.54
C LEU A 105 -6.76 6.02 -8.46
N LEU A 106 -6.24 7.25 -8.52
CA LEU A 106 -7.06 8.46 -8.52
C LEU A 106 -8.02 8.47 -9.72
N ALA A 107 -7.52 8.24 -10.93
CA ALA A 107 -8.35 8.19 -12.14
C ALA A 107 -9.40 7.06 -12.07
N PHE A 108 -9.05 5.91 -11.49
CA PHE A 108 -9.95 4.77 -11.30
C PHE A 108 -11.09 5.12 -10.33
N THR A 109 -10.80 5.73 -9.18
CA THR A 109 -11.85 6.16 -8.23
C THR A 109 -12.73 7.28 -8.80
N GLU A 110 -12.15 8.25 -9.51
CA GLU A 110 -12.89 9.37 -10.12
C GLU A 110 -13.86 8.88 -11.20
N THR A 111 -13.37 7.99 -12.08
CA THR A 111 -14.16 7.48 -13.21
C THR A 111 -15.27 6.56 -12.73
N LEU A 112 -14.96 5.62 -11.84
CA LEU A 112 -15.90 4.61 -11.39
C LEU A 112 -16.73 5.04 -10.19
N ASN A 113 -16.40 6.17 -9.56
CA ASN A 113 -17.04 6.71 -8.36
C ASN A 113 -17.05 5.71 -7.19
N ILE A 114 -15.87 5.17 -6.87
CA ILE A 114 -15.70 4.15 -5.81
C ILE A 114 -14.90 4.76 -4.65
N PRO A 115 -15.39 4.70 -3.40
CA PRO A 115 -14.63 5.17 -2.24
C PRO A 115 -13.32 4.41 -2.03
N VAL A 116 -12.31 5.09 -1.48
CA VAL A 116 -10.97 4.57 -1.22
C VAL A 116 -10.64 4.72 0.25
N ALA A 117 -10.43 3.60 0.93
CA ALA A 117 -9.72 3.53 2.19
C ALA A 117 -8.25 3.17 1.92
N MET A 118 -7.31 3.86 2.57
CA MET A 118 -5.88 3.62 2.44
C MET A 118 -5.37 2.94 3.70
N THR A 119 -4.43 2.02 3.63
CA THR A 119 -3.67 1.63 4.83
C THR A 119 -2.81 2.81 5.30
N PHE A 120 -2.22 2.73 6.50
CA PHE A 120 -1.23 3.74 6.92
C PHE A 120 -0.05 3.87 5.97
N MET A 121 0.38 2.75 5.38
CA MET A 121 1.51 2.72 4.45
C MET A 121 1.14 3.26 3.07
N ALA A 122 -0.15 3.25 2.71
CA ALA A 122 -0.67 3.85 1.49
C ALA A 122 -1.18 5.29 1.68
N LYS A 123 -1.05 5.86 2.89
CA LYS A 123 -1.55 7.21 3.17
C LYS A 123 -0.92 8.22 2.20
N GLY A 124 -1.78 9.00 1.55
CA GLY A 124 -1.37 9.95 0.51
C GLY A 124 -1.34 9.35 -0.90
N ALA A 125 -1.75 8.09 -1.09
CA ALA A 125 -1.94 7.51 -2.42
C ALA A 125 -2.99 8.30 -3.23
N ILE A 126 -4.00 8.85 -2.56
CA ILE A 126 -4.88 9.90 -3.10
C ILE A 126 -4.95 11.09 -2.11
N PRO A 127 -5.29 12.30 -2.59
CA PRO A 127 -5.47 13.45 -1.71
C PRO A 127 -6.59 13.22 -0.69
N PHE A 128 -6.35 13.54 0.58
CA PHE A 128 -7.39 13.45 1.62
C PHE A 128 -8.59 14.37 1.34
N THR A 129 -8.37 15.48 0.64
CA THR A 129 -9.41 16.44 0.23
C THR A 129 -10.34 15.89 -0.85
N HIS A 130 -10.02 14.76 -1.47
CA HIS A 130 -10.87 14.14 -2.47
C HIS A 130 -12.13 13.52 -1.82
N ASP A 131 -13.28 13.67 -2.46
CA ASP A 131 -14.59 13.23 -1.92
C ASP A 131 -14.65 11.71 -1.67
N ASN A 132 -14.00 10.94 -2.54
CA ASN A 132 -13.91 9.47 -2.37
C ASN A 132 -12.84 9.03 -1.37
N SER A 133 -12.05 9.92 -0.77
CA SER A 133 -11.04 9.54 0.23
C SER A 133 -11.66 9.33 1.60
N LEU A 134 -11.76 8.07 2.05
CA LEU A 134 -12.23 7.73 3.39
C LEU A 134 -11.14 7.89 4.47
N GLY A 135 -9.88 8.09 4.08
CA GLY A 135 -8.77 8.21 5.04
C GLY A 135 -8.05 6.89 5.27
N SER A 136 -7.44 6.73 6.44
CA SER A 136 -6.51 5.63 6.72
C SER A 136 -7.06 4.57 7.68
N VAL A 137 -6.89 3.29 7.34
CA VAL A 137 -7.21 2.11 8.18
C VAL A 137 -5.94 1.37 8.61
N GLY A 138 -6.04 0.55 9.66
CA GLY A 138 -4.96 -0.35 10.09
C GLY A 138 -4.78 -0.55 11.60
N LEU A 139 -5.44 0.24 12.45
CA LEU A 139 -5.25 0.18 13.91
C LEU A 139 -6.15 -0.84 14.63
N GLY A 140 -7.04 -1.54 13.90
CA GLY A 140 -7.96 -2.54 14.48
C GLY A 140 -9.09 -1.97 15.34
N ALA A 141 -9.18 -0.64 15.49
CA ALA A 141 -10.33 0.02 16.09
C ALA A 141 -11.46 0.11 15.05
N LYS A 142 -12.70 -0.19 15.45
CA LYS A 142 -13.89 0.06 14.63
C LYS A 142 -14.15 1.56 14.57
N ASP A 143 -13.56 2.22 13.59
CA ASP A 143 -13.79 3.62 13.24
C ASP A 143 -14.90 3.74 12.17
N TYR A 144 -15.24 4.96 11.77
CA TYR A 144 -16.21 5.17 10.69
C TYR A 144 -15.80 4.47 9.39
N ILE A 145 -14.49 4.37 9.11
CA ILE A 145 -14.01 3.75 7.86
C ILE A 145 -14.35 2.25 7.85
N ALA A 146 -14.29 1.59 9.01
CA ALA A 146 -14.75 0.20 9.16
C ALA A 146 -16.22 0.02 8.74
N CYS A 147 -17.10 0.99 9.01
CA CYS A 147 -18.50 0.94 8.55
C CYS A 147 -18.62 0.89 7.01
N GLY A 148 -17.65 1.44 6.29
CA GLY A 148 -17.56 1.32 4.83
C GLY A 148 -17.30 -0.12 4.38
N PHE A 149 -16.41 -0.82 5.07
CA PHE A 149 -16.13 -2.23 4.82
C PHE A 149 -17.28 -3.14 5.24
N ASP A 150 -17.92 -2.88 6.39
CA ASP A 150 -19.06 -3.66 6.86
C ASP A 150 -20.19 -3.72 5.83
N ARG A 151 -20.46 -2.59 5.15
CA ARG A 151 -21.49 -2.50 4.10
C ARG A 151 -21.05 -3.00 2.73
N ALA A 152 -19.75 -3.20 2.50
CA ALA A 152 -19.23 -3.54 1.19
C ALA A 152 -19.55 -4.98 0.81
N ASP A 153 -20.00 -5.18 -0.43
CA ASP A 153 -20.18 -6.50 -1.05
C ASP A 153 -18.97 -6.91 -1.91
N VAL A 154 -18.21 -5.92 -2.41
CA VAL A 154 -16.95 -6.13 -3.14
C VAL A 154 -15.85 -5.26 -2.52
N VAL A 155 -14.73 -5.88 -2.17
CA VAL A 155 -13.52 -5.16 -1.70
C VAL A 155 -12.41 -5.31 -2.74
N ILE A 156 -12.02 -4.18 -3.32
CA ILE A 156 -10.98 -4.07 -4.35
C ILE A 156 -9.66 -3.76 -3.64
N CYS A 157 -8.88 -4.79 -3.36
CA CYS A 157 -7.60 -4.68 -2.70
C CYS A 157 -6.50 -4.36 -3.71
N VAL A 158 -5.96 -3.15 -3.66
CA VAL A 158 -4.96 -2.66 -4.60
C VAL A 158 -3.62 -2.51 -3.88
N GLY A 159 -2.65 -3.34 -4.23
CA GLY A 159 -1.31 -3.36 -3.62
C GLY A 159 -1.35 -3.60 -2.11
N TYR A 160 -2.33 -4.35 -1.63
CA TYR A 160 -2.61 -4.56 -0.22
C TYR A 160 -1.89 -5.80 0.32
N ASP A 161 -1.19 -5.61 1.44
CA ASP A 161 -0.58 -6.65 2.24
C ASP A 161 -1.35 -6.84 3.55
N MET A 162 -1.64 -8.09 3.93
CA MET A 162 -2.36 -8.44 5.15
C MET A 162 -1.68 -7.95 6.43
N ILE A 163 -0.34 -7.75 6.38
CA ILE A 163 0.42 -7.17 7.49
C ILE A 163 0.00 -5.72 7.76
N GLU A 164 -0.47 -5.00 6.75
CA GLU A 164 -0.88 -3.59 6.89
C GLU A 164 -2.21 -3.45 7.64
N TYR A 165 -3.13 -4.40 7.46
CA TYR A 165 -4.40 -4.44 8.17
C TYR A 165 -5.01 -5.84 8.06
N SER A 166 -5.08 -6.61 9.15
CA SER A 166 -5.50 -8.02 9.08
C SER A 166 -6.92 -8.21 8.49
N PRO A 167 -7.12 -9.18 7.56
CA PRO A 167 -8.41 -9.52 6.96
C PRO A 167 -9.56 -9.74 7.95
N VAL A 168 -9.29 -10.36 9.10
CA VAL A 168 -10.32 -10.59 10.13
C VAL A 168 -10.95 -9.31 10.65
N ASN A 169 -10.24 -8.17 10.61
CA ASN A 169 -10.73 -6.90 11.14
C ASN A 169 -11.71 -6.18 10.20
N TRP A 170 -11.80 -6.58 8.93
CA TRP A 170 -12.68 -5.94 7.95
C TRP A 170 -13.53 -6.92 7.12
N ASN A 171 -13.21 -8.21 7.18
CA ASN A 171 -13.96 -9.30 6.56
C ASN A 171 -14.24 -10.44 7.55
N GLU A 172 -14.59 -10.09 8.80
CA GLU A 172 -14.88 -11.04 9.88
C GLU A 172 -15.90 -12.12 9.46
N ASN A 173 -16.96 -11.71 8.77
CA ASN A 173 -18.05 -12.59 8.33
C ASN A 173 -17.76 -13.37 7.04
N GLN A 174 -16.63 -13.12 6.38
CA GLN A 174 -16.23 -13.77 5.12
C GLN A 174 -17.30 -13.64 4.01
N ASP A 175 -18.04 -12.52 4.00
CA ASP A 175 -19.21 -12.30 3.15
C ASP A 175 -18.92 -11.42 1.92
N LYS A 176 -17.67 -10.99 1.77
CA LYS A 176 -17.24 -10.04 0.74
C LYS A 176 -16.56 -10.76 -0.42
N LYS A 177 -16.87 -10.33 -1.65
CA LYS A 177 -16.08 -10.73 -2.83
C LYS A 177 -14.80 -9.91 -2.86
N ILE A 178 -13.65 -10.58 -2.90
CA ILE A 178 -12.35 -9.91 -2.85
C ILE A 178 -11.71 -9.95 -4.24
N ILE A 179 -11.34 -8.76 -4.73
CA ILE A 179 -10.49 -8.60 -5.91
C ILE A 179 -9.11 -8.21 -5.40
N HIS A 180 -8.08 -9.00 -5.70
CA HIS A 180 -6.70 -8.71 -5.33
C HIS A 180 -5.90 -8.27 -6.56
N ILE A 181 -5.34 -7.06 -6.50
CA ILE A 181 -4.53 -6.47 -7.56
C ILE A 181 -3.16 -6.16 -6.98
N ASP A 182 -2.15 -6.95 -7.33
CA ASP A 182 -0.78 -6.74 -6.85
C ASP A 182 0.22 -7.28 -7.88
N THR A 183 1.50 -6.99 -7.68
CA THR A 183 2.64 -7.58 -8.38
C THR A 183 2.96 -8.99 -7.91
N MET A 184 2.44 -9.41 -6.75
CA MET A 184 2.63 -10.74 -6.15
C MET A 184 1.29 -11.45 -5.93
N PRO A 185 1.26 -12.78 -5.82
CA PRO A 185 0.08 -13.49 -5.35
C PRO A 185 -0.30 -13.08 -3.91
N ALA A 186 -1.59 -13.14 -3.59
CA ALA A 186 -2.05 -12.99 -2.22
C ALA A 186 -1.60 -14.17 -1.35
N GLU A 187 -1.37 -13.90 -0.06
CA GLU A 187 -1.21 -14.93 0.96
C GLU A 187 -2.52 -15.67 1.22
N VAL A 188 -2.43 -16.86 1.83
CA VAL A 188 -3.58 -17.70 2.15
C VAL A 188 -4.11 -17.36 3.54
N ASP A 189 -5.34 -16.85 3.61
CA ASP A 189 -6.07 -16.59 4.85
C ASP A 189 -7.57 -16.87 4.67
N ALA A 190 -8.22 -17.43 5.69
CA ALA A 190 -9.65 -17.76 5.64
C ALA A 190 -10.56 -16.54 5.41
N HIS A 191 -10.15 -15.35 5.87
CA HIS A 191 -10.87 -14.10 5.70
C HIS A 191 -10.40 -13.32 4.45
N TYR A 192 -9.52 -13.90 3.63
CA TYR A 192 -9.02 -13.28 2.40
C TYR A 192 -9.13 -14.22 1.18
N MET A 193 -10.27 -14.88 1.06
CA MET A 193 -10.56 -15.75 -0.08
C MET A 193 -10.88 -14.92 -1.33
N LEU A 194 -10.06 -15.08 -2.37
CA LEU A 194 -10.17 -14.27 -3.58
C LEU A 194 -11.28 -14.78 -4.52
N GLU A 195 -12.10 -13.85 -5.01
CA GLU A 195 -12.98 -14.09 -6.16
C GLU A 195 -12.21 -13.88 -7.47
N CYS A 196 -11.30 -12.90 -7.49
CA CYS A 196 -10.43 -12.61 -8.63
C CYS A 196 -9.05 -12.11 -8.18
N GLY A 197 -7.99 -12.68 -8.76
CA GLY A 197 -6.61 -12.24 -8.57
C GLY A 197 -6.01 -11.70 -9.86
N LEU A 198 -5.43 -10.51 -9.80
CA LEU A 198 -4.76 -9.79 -10.87
C LEU A 198 -3.30 -9.59 -10.49
N ILE A 199 -2.43 -10.47 -11.00
CA ILE A 199 -0.98 -10.39 -10.75
C ILE A 199 -0.31 -9.67 -11.93
N GLY A 200 0.27 -8.52 -11.66
CA GLY A 200 0.99 -7.73 -12.66
C GLY A 200 1.17 -6.27 -12.28
N ASP A 201 1.44 -5.42 -13.27
CA ASP A 201 1.51 -3.98 -13.09
C ASP A 201 0.17 -3.43 -12.60
N ILE A 202 0.17 -2.88 -11.38
CA ILE A 202 -1.02 -2.35 -10.71
C ILE A 202 -1.61 -1.19 -11.53
N GLY A 203 -0.76 -0.28 -12.02
CA GLY A 203 -1.21 0.88 -12.80
C GLY A 203 -1.88 0.46 -14.11
N ASN A 204 -1.31 -0.52 -14.82
CA ASN A 204 -1.87 -1.08 -16.04
C ASN A 204 -3.23 -1.75 -15.77
N SER A 205 -3.31 -2.56 -14.71
CA SER A 205 -4.54 -3.27 -14.34
C SER A 205 -5.66 -2.30 -14.01
N LEU A 206 -5.37 -1.28 -13.18
CA LEU A 206 -6.32 -0.20 -12.87
C LEU A 206 -6.75 0.52 -14.14
N GLY A 207 -5.81 0.96 -14.98
CA GLY A 207 -6.12 1.70 -16.20
C GLY A 207 -7.00 0.92 -17.18
N LYS A 208 -6.75 -0.38 -17.35
CA LYS A 208 -7.58 -1.22 -18.21
C LYS A 208 -8.98 -1.44 -17.63
N MET A 209 -9.09 -1.73 -16.33
CA MET A 209 -10.40 -1.85 -15.68
C MET A 209 -11.19 -0.55 -15.73
N THR A 210 -10.56 0.62 -15.55
CA THR A 210 -11.21 1.94 -15.70
C THR A 210 -11.90 2.08 -17.05
N ALA A 211 -11.32 1.52 -18.12
CA ALA A 211 -11.84 1.68 -19.47
C ALA A 211 -13.07 0.80 -19.77
N ILE A 212 -13.30 -0.28 -19.01
CA ILE A 212 -14.33 -1.27 -19.31
C ILE A 212 -15.38 -1.43 -18.19
N ALA A 213 -15.04 -1.09 -16.95
CA ALA A 213 -15.97 -1.19 -15.83
C ALA A 213 -17.00 -0.06 -15.86
N SER A 214 -18.20 -0.36 -15.37
CA SER A 214 -19.28 0.61 -15.26
C SER A 214 -19.15 1.48 -14.02
N LYS A 215 -19.45 2.78 -14.18
CA LYS A 215 -19.49 3.74 -13.07
C LYS A 215 -20.60 3.40 -12.07
N GLN A 216 -20.27 3.51 -10.78
CA GLN A 216 -21.20 3.29 -9.68
C GLN A 216 -22.17 4.45 -9.51
N LYS A 217 -23.46 4.12 -9.40
CA LYS A 217 -24.55 5.08 -9.26
C LYS A 217 -24.93 5.37 -7.80
N GLU A 218 -24.77 4.39 -6.91
CA GLU A 218 -25.49 4.35 -5.62
C GLU A 218 -24.61 4.21 -4.37
N PHE A 219 -23.30 4.49 -4.43
CA PHE A 219 -22.51 4.63 -3.21
C PHE A 219 -22.42 6.10 -2.81
N PRO A 220 -23.28 6.63 -1.91
CA PRO A 220 -23.07 7.95 -1.33
C PRO A 220 -21.93 7.83 -0.31
N ALA A 221 -20.70 7.76 -0.82
CA ALA A 221 -19.50 7.94 -0.01
C ALA A 221 -19.62 9.25 0.79
N THR A 222 -20.38 10.22 0.27
CA THR A 222 -20.71 11.51 0.88
C THR A 222 -21.14 11.40 2.34
N GLY A 223 -22.05 10.49 2.71
CA GLY A 223 -22.53 10.42 4.10
C GLY A 223 -21.44 9.91 5.06
N LEU A 224 -20.74 8.85 4.68
CA LEU A 224 -19.64 8.30 5.46
C LEU A 224 -18.46 9.28 5.52
N ARG A 225 -18.09 9.86 4.37
CA ARG A 225 -17.05 10.87 4.24
C ARG A 225 -17.33 12.07 5.12
N GLN A 226 -18.58 12.56 5.11
CA GLN A 226 -19.01 13.68 5.92
C GLN A 226 -18.86 13.37 7.41
N ALA A 227 -19.32 12.20 7.87
CA ALA A 227 -19.13 11.78 9.27
C ALA A 227 -17.64 11.75 9.67
N ILE A 228 -16.77 11.25 8.77
CA ILE A 228 -15.31 11.26 8.97
C ILE A 228 -14.75 12.70 9.04
N VAL A 229 -15.20 13.62 8.18
CA VAL A 229 -14.78 15.03 8.24
C VAL A 229 -15.22 15.66 9.56
N GLU A 230 -16.47 15.43 9.96
CA GLU A 230 -17.08 16.00 11.16
C GLU A 230 -16.34 15.56 12.41
N GLU A 231 -16.07 14.25 12.56
CA GLU A 231 -15.26 13.71 13.67
C GLU A 231 -13.87 14.36 13.73
N LEU A 232 -13.20 14.49 12.59
CA LEU A 232 -11.86 15.09 12.52
C LEU A 232 -11.84 16.58 12.88
N ASN A 233 -12.98 17.27 12.78
CA ASN A 233 -13.13 18.68 13.10
C ASN A 233 -13.79 18.93 14.46
N GLU A 234 -14.24 17.89 15.18
CA GLU A 234 -14.97 18.02 16.46
C GLU A 234 -14.22 18.86 17.50
N HIS A 235 -12.89 18.75 17.53
CA HIS A 235 -12.03 19.47 18.46
C HIS A 235 -11.37 20.73 17.87
N ALA A 236 -11.86 21.26 16.75
CA ALA A 236 -11.27 22.43 16.10
C ALA A 236 -11.21 23.67 17.02
N GLU A 237 -12.25 23.87 17.84
CA GLU A 237 -12.39 25.03 18.72
C GLU A 237 -11.94 24.75 20.18
N ASP A 238 -11.45 23.54 20.49
CA ASP A 238 -11.07 23.15 21.85
C ASP A 238 -9.91 24.02 22.40
N GLN A 239 -10.12 24.66 23.55
CA GLN A 239 -9.15 25.54 24.23
C GLN A 239 -8.63 24.95 25.56
N SER A 240 -8.84 23.65 25.82
CA SER A 240 -8.44 23.01 27.08
C SER A 240 -6.92 22.85 27.24
N PHE A 241 -6.46 22.83 28.50
CA PHE A 241 -5.06 22.58 28.86
C PHE A 241 -4.93 21.41 29.88
N PRO A 242 -4.04 20.43 29.65
CA PRO A 242 -3.15 20.29 28.49
C PRO A 242 -3.91 20.04 27.18
N LEU A 243 -3.32 20.46 26.05
CA LEU A 243 -3.95 20.30 24.73
C LEU A 243 -4.27 18.84 24.45
N LYS A 244 -5.49 18.57 23.98
CA LYS A 244 -5.88 17.23 23.53
C LYS A 244 -5.15 16.86 22.23
N PRO A 245 -4.77 15.58 22.03
CA PRO A 245 -4.14 15.13 20.79
C PRO A 245 -4.92 15.53 19.52
N GLN A 246 -6.25 15.47 19.55
CA GLN A 246 -7.11 15.83 18.41
C GLN A 246 -6.94 17.30 18.01
N LYS A 247 -6.89 18.21 18.98
CA LYS A 247 -6.67 19.65 18.75
C LYS A 247 -5.28 19.91 18.15
N ILE A 248 -4.25 19.25 18.67
CA ILE A 248 -2.87 19.34 18.15
C ILE A 248 -2.82 18.89 16.68
N ILE A 249 -3.44 17.75 16.36
CA ILE A 249 -3.50 17.23 14.98
C ILE A 249 -4.27 18.16 14.06
N TRP A 250 -5.39 18.75 14.53
CA TRP A 250 -6.16 19.72 13.75
C TRP A 250 -5.32 20.96 13.42
N GLU A 251 -4.67 21.57 14.42
CA GLU A 251 -3.84 22.78 14.21
C GLU A 251 -2.66 22.49 13.29
N LEU A 252 -2.01 21.34 13.46
CA LEU A 252 -0.92 20.91 12.59
C LEU A 252 -1.38 20.79 11.13
N ARG A 253 -2.57 20.23 10.87
CA ARG A 253 -3.12 20.16 9.51
C ARG A 253 -3.40 21.55 8.93
N GLN A 254 -3.91 22.49 9.72
CA GLN A 254 -4.13 23.87 9.25
C GLN A 254 -2.80 24.55 8.89
N ALA A 255 -1.78 24.43 9.75
CA ALA A 255 -0.47 25.01 9.52
C ALA A 255 0.25 24.40 8.30
N LEU A 256 0.01 23.11 8.03
CA LEU A 256 0.63 22.38 6.92
C LEU A 256 -0.20 22.37 5.63
N ALA A 257 -1.38 23.02 5.58
CA ALA A 257 -2.31 22.93 4.46
C ALA A 257 -1.74 23.40 3.09
N GLY A 258 -0.61 24.12 3.10
CA GLY A 258 0.13 24.55 1.89
C GLY A 258 1.43 23.79 1.60
N LEU A 259 1.82 22.82 2.44
CA LEU A 259 3.05 22.05 2.27
C LEU A 259 2.73 20.72 1.58
N SER A 260 3.33 20.49 0.41
CA SER A 260 3.15 19.28 -0.41
C SER A 260 3.83 18.03 0.13
N ILE A 261 4.22 18.01 1.41
CA ILE A 261 4.94 16.90 2.04
C ILE A 261 3.96 16.13 2.95
N PRO A 262 3.57 14.90 2.59
CA PRO A 262 2.76 14.07 3.48
C PRO A 262 3.59 13.68 4.71
N LEU A 263 3.30 14.28 5.88
CA LEU A 263 3.87 13.84 7.15
C LEU A 263 3.26 12.48 7.55
N ASN A 264 4.09 11.45 7.52
CA ASN A 264 3.86 10.14 8.14
C ASN A 264 4.80 9.97 9.34
N GLU A 265 4.47 10.62 10.46
CA GLU A 265 5.03 10.25 11.75
C GLU A 265 3.93 9.65 12.62
N LEU A 266 4.04 8.35 12.86
CA LEU A 266 3.21 7.59 13.79
C LEU A 266 3.55 8.02 15.21
N TYR A 267 2.81 8.99 15.76
CA TYR A 267 2.85 9.28 17.20
C TYR A 267 1.68 8.59 17.90
N GLN A 268 1.96 7.54 18.67
CA GLN A 268 1.02 7.02 19.67
C GLN A 268 1.50 7.44 21.07
N PRO A 269 0.71 8.20 21.84
CA PRO A 269 0.98 8.35 23.26
C PRO A 269 0.66 7.03 23.96
N ARG A 270 1.68 6.38 24.55
CA ARG A 270 1.48 5.22 25.41
C ARG A 270 0.54 5.61 26.55
N LYS A 271 -0.59 4.91 26.69
CA LYS A 271 -1.41 4.99 27.91
C LYS A 271 -0.56 4.46 29.07
N LYS A 272 -0.43 5.26 30.13
CA LYS A 272 -0.08 4.80 31.47
C LYS A 272 -1.32 4.23 32.14
#